data_AF-A0AAP9IG63-F1
#
_entry.id   AF-A0AAP9IG63-F1
#
_cell.length_a   1.000
_cell.length_b   1.000
_cell.length_c   1.000
_cell.angle_alpha   90.00
_cell.angle_beta   90.00
_cell.angle_gamma   90.00
#
_symmetry.space_group_name_H-M   'P 1'
#
loop_
_entity.id
_entity.type
_entity.pdbx_description
1 polymer ?
#
loop_
_entity_poly.entity_id
_entity_poly.type
_entity_poly.pdbx_seq_one_letter_code
_entity_poly.pdbx_strand_id
1 'polypeptide(L)' 'MSFAAELVTHEEVAKLNLVKIETISVGSRVGEDIKSPSDVRNNVFSEKADAKGGSYYEVVSVREQGQTLVATAIVYK' A
#
# COMPACT_ATOMS: atom_id res chain seq x y z
N MET A 1 -14.33 -13.52 -4.62
CA MET A 1 -14.30 -12.10 -5.00
C MET A 1 -13.14 -11.50 -4.24
N SER A 2 -12.00 -11.28 -4.87
CA SER A 2 -10.84 -10.64 -4.26
C SER A 2 -11.14 -9.15 -4.16
N PHE A 3 -11.40 -8.66 -2.95
CA PHE A 3 -11.56 -7.23 -2.71
C PHE A 3 -10.15 -6.63 -2.65
N ALA A 4 -9.68 -6.11 -3.77
CA ALA A 4 -8.48 -5.30 -3.78
C ALA A 4 -8.80 -4.03 -2.96
N ALA A 5 -8.10 -3.78 -1.85
CA ALA A 5 -8.24 -2.53 -1.11
C ALA A 5 -8.00 -1.33 -2.04
N GLU A 6 -8.68 -0.22 -1.80
CA GLU A 6 -8.69 0.94 -2.68
C GLU A 6 -7.71 2.02 -2.22
N LEU A 7 -6.99 2.64 -3.17
CA LEU A 7 -6.05 3.71 -2.86
C LEU A 7 -6.85 4.97 -2.49
N VAL A 8 -6.63 5.47 -1.28
CA VAL A 8 -7.22 6.72 -0.79
C VAL A 8 -6.14 7.76 -0.54
N THR A 9 -6.53 9.02 -0.70
CA THR A 9 -5.73 10.19 -0.34
C THR A 9 -5.94 10.58 1.10
N HIS A 10 -5.00 11.35 1.66
CA HIS A 10 -5.11 11.90 3.01
C HIS A 10 -6.42 12.66 3.25
N GLU A 11 -6.90 13.40 2.24
CA GLU A 11 -8.16 14.13 2.31
C GLU A 11 -9.37 13.20 2.42
N GLU A 12 -9.38 12.08 1.70
CA GLU A 12 -10.46 11.10 1.74
C GLU A 12 -10.50 10.39 3.08
N VAL A 13 -9.33 10.01 3.62
CA VAL A 13 -9.20 9.45 4.98
C VAL A 13 -9.86 10.39 6.00
N ALA A 14 -9.58 11.69 5.91
CA ALA A 14 -10.14 12.70 6.81
C ALA A 14 -11.65 12.93 6.57
N LYS A 15 -12.09 13.02 5.31
CA LYS A 15 -13.51 13.24 4.94
C LYS A 15 -14.40 12.05 5.34
N LEU A 16 -13.88 10.83 5.19
CA LEU A 16 -14.60 9.60 5.47
C LEU A 16 -14.42 9.13 6.92
N ASN A 17 -13.57 9.79 7.72
CA ASN A 17 -13.18 9.38 9.07
C ASN A 17 -12.73 7.91 9.12
N LEU A 18 -11.89 7.50 8.17
CA LEU A 18 -11.43 6.11 8.09
C LEU A 18 -10.59 5.74 9.31
N VAL A 19 -10.79 4.53 9.82
CA VAL A 19 -10.09 4.08 11.03
C VAL A 19 -8.82 3.35 10.63
N LYS A 20 -7.67 3.89 11.03
CA LYS A 20 -6.38 3.24 10.83
C LYS A 20 -6.39 1.86 11.50
N ILE A 21 -6.11 0.83 10.71
CA ILE A 21 -5.93 -0.55 11.18
C ILE A 21 -4.46 -0.79 11.51
N GLU A 22 -3.59 -0.66 10.50
CA GLU A 22 -2.17 -1.00 10.58
C GLU A 22 -1.37 -0.13 9.59
N THR A 23 -0.06 -0.07 9.77
CA THR A 23 0.87 0.42 8.75
C THR A 23 1.63 -0.76 8.15
N ILE A 24 1.49 -0.95 6.84
CA ILE A 24 2.18 -2.00 6.09
C ILE A 24 3.36 -1.41 5.32
N SER A 25 4.46 -2.14 5.29
CA SER A 25 5.59 -1.84 4.42
C SER A 25 5.84 -3.01 3.46
N VAL A 26 6.22 -2.66 2.24
CA VAL A 26 6.64 -3.60 1.20
C VAL A 26 8.05 -3.21 0.81
N GLY A 27 8.96 -4.18 0.92
CA GLY A 27 10.33 -4.06 0.46
C GLY A 27 10.52 -5.09 -0.64
N SER A 28 10.94 -4.67 -1.81
CA SER A 28 11.14 -5.58 -2.94
C SER A 28 12.32 -5.11 -3.79
N ARG A 29 13.10 -6.06 -4.30
CA ARG A 29 14.29 -5.76 -5.11
C ARG A 29 13.87 -5.35 -6.51
N VAL A 30 14.35 -4.20 -6.95
CA VAL A 30 14.17 -3.68 -8.31
C VAL A 30 14.95 -4.60 -9.26
N GLY A 31 14.25 -5.32 -10.14
CA GLY A 31 14.85 -6.17 -11.17
C GLY A 31 14.60 -7.69 -11.04
N GLU A 32 14.18 -8.21 -9.89
CA GLU A 32 13.85 -9.64 -9.69
C GLU A 32 12.33 -9.88 -9.58
N ASP A 33 11.68 -9.27 -8.58
CA ASP A 33 10.25 -9.48 -8.30
C ASP A 33 9.35 -8.37 -8.86
N ILE A 34 9.94 -7.22 -9.19
CA ILE A 34 9.22 -6.04 -9.65
C ILE A 34 9.64 -5.71 -11.08
N LYS A 35 8.72 -5.91 -12.03
CA LYS A 35 8.92 -5.46 -13.42
C LYS A 35 8.70 -3.95 -13.58
N SER A 36 7.96 -3.30 -12.69
CA SER A 36 7.74 -1.85 -12.70
C SER A 36 7.40 -1.31 -11.31
N PRO A 37 7.94 -0.14 -10.90
CA PRO A 37 7.65 0.48 -9.60
C PRO A 37 6.15 0.68 -9.32
N SER A 38 5.36 0.85 -10.38
CA SER A 38 3.91 1.03 -10.36
C SER A 38 3.15 -0.23 -9.91
N ASP A 39 3.60 -1.42 -10.33
CA ASP A 39 2.94 -2.69 -9.98
C ASP A 39 3.04 -2.98 -8.47
N VAL A 40 4.20 -2.66 -7.88
CA VAL A 40 4.44 -2.75 -6.43
C VAL A 40 3.45 -1.88 -5.67
N ARG A 41 3.26 -0.65 -6.17
CA ARG A 41 2.54 0.39 -5.46
C ARG A 41 1.04 0.14 -5.40
N ASN A 42 0.49 -0.57 -6.39
CA ASN A 42 -0.94 -0.79 -6.47
C ASN A 42 -1.30 -2.22 -6.07
N ASN A 43 -0.72 -3.25 -6.70
CA ASN A 43 -1.18 -4.62 -6.48
C ASN A 43 -0.75 -5.17 -5.13
N VAL A 44 0.52 -4.98 -4.73
CA VAL A 44 1.05 -5.57 -3.50
C VAL A 44 0.44 -4.94 -2.25
N PHE A 45 0.21 -3.62 -2.28
CA PHE A 45 -0.44 -2.93 -1.17
C PHE A 45 -1.91 -3.29 -1.05
N SER A 46 -2.61 -3.37 -2.18
CA SER A 46 -4.02 -3.70 -2.21
C SER A 46 -4.28 -5.10 -1.67
N GLU A 47 -3.49 -6.11 -2.09
CA GLU A 47 -3.58 -7.48 -1.57
C GLU A 47 -3.19 -7.56 -0.08
N LYS A 48 -2.14 -6.85 0.34
CA LYS A 48 -1.74 -6.83 1.75
C LYS A 48 -2.78 -6.15 2.65
N ALA A 49 -3.41 -5.08 2.17
CA ALA A 49 -4.44 -4.38 2.90
C ALA A 49 -5.69 -5.26 3.05
N ASP A 50 -6.11 -5.95 1.99
CA ASP A 50 -7.22 -6.92 2.06
C ASP A 50 -6.92 -8.08 3.02
N ALA A 51 -5.71 -8.64 2.95
CA ALA A 51 -5.27 -9.69 3.87
C ALA A 51 -5.25 -9.24 5.34
N LYS A 52 -5.14 -7.93 5.59
CA LYS A 52 -5.19 -7.30 6.92
C LYS A 52 -6.60 -6.88 7.33
N GLY A 53 -7.60 -7.10 6.47
CA GLY A 53 -9.00 -6.73 6.70
C GLY A 53 -9.27 -5.24 6.48
N GLY A 54 -8.44 -4.56 5.69
CA GLY A 54 -8.62 -3.18 5.31
C GLY A 54 -9.19 -3.02 3.91
N SER A 55 -10.18 -2.14 3.80
CA SER A 55 -10.83 -1.78 2.54
C SER A 55 -10.09 -0.67 1.80
N TYR A 56 -9.28 0.11 2.52
CA TYR A 56 -8.61 1.30 1.99
C TYR A 56 -7.15 1.33 2.40
N TYR A 57 -6.29 1.93 1.57
CA TYR A 57 -4.90 2.17 1.91
C TYR A 57 -4.38 3.51 1.39
N GLU A 58 -3.49 4.14 2.15
CA GLU A 58 -2.82 5.40 1.79
C GLU A 58 -1.32 5.18 1.74
N VAL A 59 -0.70 5.41 0.59
CA VAL A 59 0.77 5.33 0.45
C VAL A 59 1.39 6.60 1.03
N VAL A 60 2.04 6.46 2.19
CA VAL A 60 2.64 7.59 2.94
C VAL A 60 4.10 7.83 2.60
N SER A 61 4.82 6.82 2.10
CA SER A 61 6.23 6.98 1.74
C SER A 61 6.67 5.92 0.75
N VAL A 62 7.53 6.32 -0.18
CA VAL A 62 8.27 5.41 -1.05
C VAL A 62 9.73 5.82 -0.96
N ARG A 63 10.59 4.88 -0.56
CA ARG A 63 12.03 5.09 -0.38
C ARG A 63 12.78 4.02 -1.15
N GLU A 64 13.73 4.44 -1.95
CA GLU A 64 14.67 3.52 -2.60
C GLU A 64 15.92 3.39 -1.72
N GLN A 65 16.21 2.17 -1.30
CA GLN A 65 17.41 1.80 -0.56
C GLN A 65 18.30 0.95 -1.48
N GLY A 66 19.13 1.63 -2.27
CA GLY A 66 20.01 0.99 -3.25
C GLY A 66 19.21 0.27 -4.34
N GLN A 67 19.30 -1.06 -4.40
CA GLN A 67 18.52 -1.91 -5.32
C GLN A 67 17.15 -2.33 -4.76
N THR A 68 16.79 -1.90 -3.55
CA THR A 68 15.52 -2.28 -2.90
C THR A 68 14.60 -1.08 -2.85
N LEU A 69 13.36 -1.25 -3.31
CA LEU A 69 12.32 -0.23 -3.17
C LEU A 69 11.48 -0.60 -1.94
N VAL A 70 11.51 0.28 -0.94
CA VAL A 70 10.75 0.17 0.30
C VAL A 70 9.63 1.20 0.28
N ALA A 71 8.41 0.73 0.11
CA ALA A 71 7.23 1.57 0.19
C ALA A 71 6.45 1.26 1.48
N THR A 72 5.85 2.29 2.06
CA THR A 72 5.04 2.22 3.28
C THR A 72 3.67 2.79 3.00
N ALA A 73 2.64 2.05 3.39
CA ALA A 73 1.25 2.48 3.33
C ALA A 73 0.54 2.25 4.66
N ILE A 74 -0.49 3.06 4.92
CA ILE A 74 -1.37 2.90 6.06
C ILE A 74 -2.66 2.26 5.56
N VAL A 75 -3.12 1.22 6.25
CA VAL A 75 -4.35 0.50 5.94
C VAL A 75 -5.47 1.02 6.83
N TYR A 76 -6.63 1.24 6.25
CA TYR A 76 -7.83 1.72 6.93
C TYR A 76 -9.04 0.81 6.67
N LYS A 77 -10.00 0.85 7.60
CA LYS A 77 -11.36 0.31 7.43
C LYS A 77 -12.40 1.42 7.48
#